data_AF-A0A9W8HQR4-F1
#
_entry.id   AF-A0A9W8HQR4-F1
#
_cell.length_a   1.000
_cell.length_b   1.000
_cell.length_c   1.000
_cell.angle_alpha   90.00
_cell.angle_beta   90.00
_cell.angle_gamma   90.00
#
_symmetry.space_group_name_H-M   'P 1'
#
loop_
_entity.id
_entity.type
_entity.pdbx_description
1 polymer ?
#
loop_
_entity_poly.entity_id
_entity_poly.type
_entity_poly.pdbx_seq_one_letter_code
_entity_poly.pdbx_strand_id
1 'polypeptide(L)'
;MDVVQEIRRINQNELRLGLSSTASWHDEYKDSAYIFVGGLPFDLTEGDVICVFSQYGEIVNINLVRDKESGESKGYGFLQYEDQRSTILAVDNLNGIKLLGRVLRVDHVKNYRQPKQGDNDELPTERVMNAAPQPISSKLDGAANASETQQQDDDETLILKAGIDPEDPMAEYYLKKYKRRMKREEKREKSSDQPDNDKRRRHRRGHHKSSHRRHHEKTHRRSPSRRVRSRSPT
;
A
#
# COMPACT_ATOMS: atom_id res chain seq x y z
N MET A 1 -13.53 -19.26 -34.72
CA MET A 1 -13.72 -20.60 -34.16
C MET A 1 -14.15 -20.46 -32.71
N ASP A 2 -15.02 -21.34 -32.23
CA ASP A 2 -15.47 -21.35 -30.84
C ASP A 2 -14.43 -22.05 -29.96
N VAL A 3 -13.64 -21.27 -29.22
CA VAL A 3 -12.51 -21.76 -28.40
C VAL A 3 -12.97 -22.76 -27.34
N VAL A 4 -14.18 -22.60 -26.81
CA VAL A 4 -14.75 -23.50 -25.80
C VAL A 4 -14.96 -24.90 -26.39
N GLN A 5 -15.46 -24.98 -27.62
CA GLN A 5 -15.65 -26.25 -28.32
C GLN A 5 -14.32 -26.91 -28.66
N GLU A 6 -13.30 -26.11 -28.99
CA GLU A 6 -11.97 -26.60 -29.32
C GLU A 6 -11.28 -27.24 -28.11
N ILE A 7 -11.30 -26.59 -26.95
CA ILE A 7 -10.75 -27.16 -25.70
C ILE A 7 -11.49 -28.45 -25.32
N ARG A 8 -12.83 -28.47 -25.43
CA ARG A 8 -13.61 -29.70 -25.20
C ARG A 8 -13.22 -30.83 -26.16
N ARG A 9 -12.94 -30.50 -27.43
CA ARG A 9 -12.49 -31.47 -28.43
C ARG A 9 -11.11 -32.00 -28.10
N ILE A 10 -10.19 -31.14 -27.63
CA ILE A 10 -8.86 -31.54 -27.17
C ILE A 10 -8.99 -32.53 -26.00
N ASN A 11 -9.77 -32.18 -24.98
CA ASN A 11 -9.97 -33.03 -23.80
C ASN A 11 -10.61 -34.38 -24.15
N GLN A 12 -11.61 -34.40 -25.04
CA GLN A 12 -12.22 -35.65 -25.51
C GLN A 12 -11.23 -36.54 -26.28
N ASN A 13 -10.36 -35.92 -27.10
CA ASN A 13 -9.35 -36.65 -27.84
C ASN A 13 -8.27 -37.21 -26.91
N GLU A 14 -7.85 -36.43 -25.92
CA GLU A 14 -6.91 -36.85 -24.88
C GLU A 14 -7.45 -38.06 -24.09
N LEU A 15 -8.70 -37.98 -23.62
CA LEU A 15 -9.37 -39.08 -22.92
C LEU A 15 -9.49 -40.33 -23.80
N ARG A 16 -9.79 -40.16 -25.09
CA ARG A 16 -9.87 -41.26 -26.06
C ARG A 16 -8.53 -41.97 -26.25
N LEU A 17 -7.43 -41.23 -26.23
CA LEU A 17 -6.08 -41.76 -26.38
C LEU A 17 -5.51 -42.30 -25.05
N GLY A 18 -6.16 -42.01 -23.93
CA GLY A 18 -5.72 -42.47 -22.61
C GLY A 18 -4.38 -41.89 -22.19
N LEU A 19 -4.11 -40.63 -22.53
CA LEU A 19 -2.85 -39.98 -22.18
C LEU A 19 -2.74 -39.81 -20.65
N SER A 20 -1.50 -39.94 -20.14
CA SER A 20 -1.18 -39.65 -18.74
C SER A 20 -1.10 -38.13 -18.52
N SER A 21 -1.25 -37.67 -17.28
CA SER A 21 -1.17 -36.26 -16.89
C SER A 21 0.09 -35.54 -17.36
N THR A 22 1.22 -36.24 -17.52
CA THR A 22 2.48 -35.66 -18.00
C THR A 22 2.56 -35.52 -19.52
N ALA A 23 1.73 -36.26 -20.26
CA ALA A 23 1.60 -36.17 -21.71
C ALA A 23 0.39 -35.30 -22.12
N SER A 24 -0.35 -34.79 -21.14
CA SER A 24 -1.46 -33.87 -21.33
C SER A 24 -0.98 -32.51 -21.86
N TRP A 25 -1.83 -31.83 -22.61
CA TRP A 25 -1.60 -30.43 -22.99
C TRP A 25 -1.54 -29.50 -21.77
N HIS A 26 -2.07 -29.94 -20.62
CA HIS A 26 -1.96 -29.21 -19.36
C HIS A 26 -0.54 -29.13 -18.81
N ASP A 27 0.36 -30.07 -19.16
CA ASP A 27 1.75 -30.07 -18.66
C ASP A 27 2.53 -28.82 -19.11
N GLU A 28 2.13 -28.21 -20.22
CA GLU A 28 2.71 -26.95 -20.70
C GLU A 28 2.50 -25.78 -19.76
N TYR A 29 1.54 -25.88 -18.85
CA TYR A 29 1.17 -24.82 -17.93
C TYR A 29 1.68 -25.06 -16.51
N LYS A 30 2.42 -26.14 -16.23
CA LYS A 30 2.85 -26.63 -14.89
C LYS A 30 3.57 -25.63 -13.97
N ASP A 31 3.98 -24.49 -14.51
CA ASP A 31 4.65 -23.42 -13.78
C ASP A 31 3.72 -22.25 -13.48
N SER A 32 2.41 -22.36 -13.78
CA SER A 32 1.42 -21.32 -13.57
C SER A 32 0.13 -21.84 -12.94
N ALA A 33 -0.20 -21.25 -11.79
CA ALA A 33 -1.45 -21.48 -11.07
C ALA A 33 -2.57 -20.49 -11.47
N TYR A 34 -2.42 -19.77 -12.59
CA TYR A 34 -3.39 -18.77 -13.04
C TYR A 34 -4.28 -19.29 -14.16
N ILE A 35 -5.58 -19.01 -14.01
CA ILE A 35 -6.59 -19.23 -15.05
C ILE A 35 -7.18 -17.90 -15.50
N PHE A 36 -7.52 -17.83 -16.78
CA PHE A 36 -8.38 -16.82 -17.36
C PHE A 36 -9.83 -17.26 -17.22
N VAL A 37 -10.68 -16.37 -16.72
CA VAL A 37 -12.12 -16.58 -16.64
C VAL A 37 -12.80 -15.49 -17.44
N GLY A 38 -13.57 -15.88 -18.47
CA GLY A 38 -14.31 -14.97 -19.34
C GLY A 38 -15.76 -15.39 -19.49
N GLY A 39 -16.58 -14.47 -20.02
CA GLY A 39 -18.01 -14.72 -20.20
C GLY A 39 -18.82 -14.60 -18.91
N LEU A 40 -18.23 -14.00 -17.86
CA LEU A 40 -18.92 -13.73 -16.60
C LEU A 40 -20.05 -12.71 -16.83
N PRO A 41 -21.22 -12.88 -16.19
CA PRO A 41 -22.23 -11.84 -16.07
C PRO A 41 -21.66 -10.56 -15.45
N PHE A 42 -22.14 -9.41 -15.90
CA PHE A 42 -21.64 -8.11 -15.43
C PHE A 42 -22.03 -7.81 -13.98
N ASP A 43 -23.17 -8.39 -13.55
CA ASP A 43 -23.71 -8.25 -12.20
C ASP A 43 -22.96 -9.09 -11.16
N LEU A 44 -22.04 -9.97 -11.59
CA LEU A 44 -21.36 -10.91 -10.71
C LEU A 44 -20.20 -10.21 -9.96
N THR A 45 -20.15 -10.41 -8.66
CA THR A 45 -19.08 -9.86 -7.81
C THR A 45 -17.90 -10.83 -7.69
N GLU A 46 -16.75 -10.35 -7.22
CA GLU A 46 -15.58 -11.18 -6.94
C GLU A 46 -15.91 -12.32 -5.97
N GLY A 47 -16.72 -12.04 -4.94
CA GLY A 47 -17.17 -13.05 -3.98
C GLY A 47 -17.99 -14.15 -4.62
N ASP A 48 -18.87 -13.82 -5.56
CA ASP A 48 -19.66 -14.80 -6.30
C ASP A 48 -18.78 -15.68 -7.20
N VAL A 49 -17.78 -15.09 -7.87
CA VAL A 49 -16.80 -15.86 -8.64
C VAL A 49 -16.05 -16.82 -7.72
N ILE A 50 -15.59 -16.36 -6.55
CA ILE A 50 -14.91 -17.21 -5.58
C ILE A 50 -15.80 -18.38 -5.18
N CYS A 51 -17.07 -18.15 -4.87
CA CYS A 51 -18.02 -19.21 -4.50
C CYS A 51 -18.20 -20.28 -5.59
N VAL A 52 -18.19 -19.90 -6.86
CA VAL A 52 -18.36 -20.85 -7.98
C VAL A 52 -17.08 -21.65 -8.24
N PHE A 53 -15.92 -21.01 -8.14
CA PHE A 53 -14.62 -21.61 -8.47
C PHE A 53 -13.98 -22.38 -7.29
N SER A 54 -14.36 -22.07 -6.05
CA SER A 54 -13.83 -22.71 -4.84
C SER A 54 -14.11 -24.21 -4.76
N GLN A 55 -15.09 -24.72 -5.52
CA GLN A 55 -15.41 -26.15 -5.56
C GLN A 55 -14.26 -27.03 -6.11
N TYR A 56 -13.32 -26.45 -6.87
CA TYR A 56 -12.18 -27.19 -7.45
C TYR A 56 -10.86 -26.95 -6.71
N GLY A 57 -10.80 -25.99 -5.79
CA GLY A 57 -9.59 -25.72 -5.01
C GLY A 57 -9.64 -24.38 -4.28
N GLU A 58 -8.66 -24.18 -3.39
CA GLU A 58 -8.50 -22.93 -2.65
C GLU A 58 -7.98 -21.81 -3.57
N ILE A 59 -8.64 -20.65 -3.50
CA ILE A 59 -8.35 -19.49 -4.34
C ILE A 59 -7.49 -18.52 -3.53
N VAL A 60 -6.28 -18.26 -4.00
CA VAL A 60 -5.33 -17.35 -3.33
C VAL A 60 -5.59 -15.91 -3.70
N ASN A 61 -5.82 -15.64 -4.99
CA ASN A 61 -6.03 -14.30 -5.50
C ASN A 61 -7.05 -14.30 -6.63
N ILE A 62 -7.82 -13.21 -6.71
CA ILE A 62 -8.74 -12.93 -7.81
C ILE A 62 -8.51 -11.50 -8.30
N ASN A 63 -8.44 -11.33 -9.62
CA ASN A 63 -8.45 -10.02 -10.26
C ASN A 63 -9.59 -9.97 -11.29
N LEU A 64 -10.72 -9.40 -10.90
CA LEU A 64 -11.81 -9.11 -11.83
C LEU A 64 -11.52 -7.80 -12.54
N VAL A 65 -11.45 -7.82 -13.87
CA VAL A 65 -11.13 -6.61 -14.61
C VAL A 65 -12.39 -5.75 -14.72
N ARG A 66 -12.34 -4.58 -14.09
CA ARG A 66 -13.36 -3.54 -14.16
C ARG A 66 -12.91 -2.40 -15.06
N ASP A 67 -13.88 -1.72 -15.64
CA ASP A 67 -13.63 -0.49 -16.37
C ASP A 67 -13.31 0.67 -15.41
N LYS A 68 -12.35 1.52 -15.78
CA LYS A 68 -11.83 2.56 -14.88
C LYS A 68 -12.75 3.77 -14.77
N GLU A 69 -13.60 4.00 -15.78
CA GLU A 69 -14.49 5.16 -15.82
C GLU A 69 -15.86 4.82 -15.25
N SER A 70 -16.45 3.68 -15.66
CA SER A 70 -17.78 3.25 -15.21
C SER A 70 -17.76 2.40 -13.93
N GLY A 71 -16.62 1.77 -13.59
CA GLY A 71 -16.53 0.79 -12.50
C GLY A 71 -17.21 -0.56 -12.81
N GLU A 72 -17.82 -0.70 -14.00
CA GLU A 72 -18.50 -1.91 -14.41
C GLU A 72 -17.52 -3.03 -14.73
N SER A 73 -17.91 -4.26 -14.39
CA SER A 73 -17.14 -5.45 -14.71
C SER A 73 -17.02 -5.62 -16.22
N LYS A 74 -15.84 -5.94 -16.76
CA LYS A 74 -15.68 -6.28 -18.19
C LYS A 74 -16.15 -7.69 -18.53
N GLY A 75 -16.63 -8.45 -17.55
CA GLY A 75 -17.09 -9.83 -17.71
C GLY A 75 -15.94 -10.83 -17.90
N TYR A 76 -14.73 -10.47 -17.49
CA TYR A 76 -13.59 -11.37 -17.44
C TYR A 76 -12.64 -11.01 -16.28
N GLY A 77 -11.83 -11.97 -15.88
CA GLY A 77 -10.86 -11.83 -14.80
C GLY A 77 -9.81 -12.92 -14.84
N PHE A 78 -8.87 -12.81 -13.91
CA PHE A 78 -7.82 -13.79 -13.68
C PHE A 78 -7.92 -14.30 -12.26
N LEU A 79 -7.82 -15.61 -12.10
CA LEU A 79 -7.92 -16.27 -10.81
C LEU A 79 -6.67 -17.11 -10.58
N GLN A 80 -6.16 -17.06 -9.35
CA GLN A 80 -5.03 -17.87 -8.90
C GLN A 80 -5.52 -18.92 -7.90
N TYR A 81 -5.24 -20.18 -8.17
CA TYR A 81 -5.40 -21.24 -7.19
C TYR A 81 -4.12 -21.42 -6.37
N GLU A 82 -4.26 -22.07 -5.22
CA GLU A 82 -3.11 -22.52 -4.42
C GLU A 82 -2.34 -23.63 -5.14
N ASP A 83 -3.07 -24.64 -5.63
CA ASP A 83 -2.51 -25.76 -6.38
C ASP A 83 -2.82 -25.67 -7.87
N GLN A 84 -1.87 -26.13 -8.67
CA GLN A 84 -2.04 -26.23 -10.11
C GLN A 84 -3.06 -27.30 -10.52
N ARG A 85 -3.19 -28.40 -9.78
CA ARG A 85 -4.19 -29.42 -10.17
C ARG A 85 -5.60 -28.84 -10.17
N SER A 86 -5.87 -27.88 -9.30
CA SER A 86 -7.11 -27.11 -9.26
C SER A 86 -7.36 -26.31 -10.54
N THR A 87 -6.31 -25.75 -11.17
CA THR A 87 -6.45 -25.05 -12.45
C THR A 87 -6.89 -26.00 -13.56
N ILE A 88 -6.30 -27.21 -13.59
CA ILE A 88 -6.62 -28.25 -14.57
C ILE A 88 -8.09 -28.65 -14.43
N LEU A 89 -8.53 -28.99 -13.21
CA LEU A 89 -9.91 -29.36 -12.92
C LEU A 89 -10.90 -28.24 -13.28
N ALA A 90 -10.56 -26.99 -13.00
CA ALA A 90 -11.40 -25.85 -13.34
C ALA A 90 -11.54 -25.66 -14.85
N VAL A 91 -10.43 -25.76 -15.60
CA VAL A 91 -10.45 -25.64 -17.07
C VAL A 91 -11.24 -26.77 -17.71
N ASP A 92 -11.15 -28.00 -17.20
CA ASP A 92 -11.84 -29.14 -17.78
C ASP A 92 -13.35 -29.13 -17.54
N ASN A 93 -13.75 -28.75 -16.32
CA ASN A 93 -15.15 -28.87 -15.89
C ASN A 93 -15.94 -27.57 -16.09
N LEU A 94 -15.36 -26.40 -15.80
CA LEU A 94 -16.09 -25.12 -15.85
C LEU A 94 -16.13 -24.50 -17.24
N ASN A 95 -15.25 -24.94 -18.15
CA ASN A 95 -15.21 -24.37 -19.49
C ASN A 95 -16.46 -24.73 -20.30
N GLY A 96 -17.20 -23.70 -20.69
CA GLY A 96 -18.45 -23.80 -21.43
C GLY A 96 -19.70 -24.08 -20.60
N ILE A 97 -19.63 -23.94 -19.27
CA ILE A 97 -20.83 -23.94 -18.41
C ILE A 97 -21.62 -22.65 -18.64
N LYS A 98 -22.95 -22.74 -18.55
CA LYS A 98 -23.82 -21.55 -18.60
C LYS A 98 -24.05 -21.01 -17.19
N LEU A 99 -23.67 -19.76 -16.95
CA LEU A 99 -23.91 -19.02 -15.72
C LEU A 99 -24.81 -17.81 -16.04
N LEU A 100 -26.00 -17.75 -15.43
CA LEU A 100 -27.00 -16.69 -15.66
C LEU A 100 -27.25 -16.41 -17.16
N GLY A 101 -27.32 -17.46 -17.97
CA GLY A 101 -27.58 -17.36 -19.41
C GLY A 101 -26.36 -17.07 -20.29
N ARG A 102 -25.17 -16.83 -19.71
CA ARG A 102 -23.92 -16.62 -20.46
C ARG A 102 -23.01 -17.84 -20.36
N VAL A 103 -22.31 -18.17 -21.45
CA VAL A 103 -21.35 -19.28 -21.48
C VAL A 103 -20.02 -18.79 -20.92
N LEU A 104 -19.50 -19.49 -19.91
CA LEU A 104 -18.18 -19.24 -19.35
C LEU A 104 -17.09 -19.79 -20.27
N ARG A 105 -16.00 -19.05 -20.37
CA ARG A 105 -14.75 -19.50 -20.98
C ARG A 105 -13.69 -19.56 -19.89
N VAL A 106 -13.07 -20.72 -19.71
CA VAL A 106 -11.98 -20.91 -18.75
C VAL A 106 -10.76 -21.45 -19.50
N ASP A 107 -9.60 -20.86 -19.25
CA ASP A 107 -8.37 -21.15 -19.98
C ASP A 107 -7.13 -21.01 -19.08
N HIS A 108 -6.04 -21.72 -19.40
CA HIS A 108 -4.78 -21.59 -18.65
C HIS A 108 -4.02 -20.34 -19.08
N VAL A 109 -3.23 -19.75 -18.16
CA VAL A 109 -2.42 -18.56 -18.47
C VAL A 109 -1.00 -18.74 -17.97
N LYS A 110 0.00 -18.75 -18.87
CA LYS A 110 1.42 -19.00 -18.50
C LYS A 110 2.06 -17.85 -17.71
N ASN A 111 1.90 -16.61 -18.17
CA ASN A 111 2.66 -15.45 -17.68
C ASN A 111 1.75 -14.33 -17.17
N TYR A 112 0.79 -14.66 -16.30
CA TYR A 112 -0.04 -13.63 -15.71
C TYR A 112 0.71 -12.90 -14.59
N ARG A 113 0.69 -11.57 -14.64
CA ARG A 113 1.22 -10.71 -13.58
C ARG A 113 0.08 -9.89 -13.01
N GLN A 114 -0.20 -10.06 -11.72
CA GLN A 114 -1.18 -9.24 -11.05
C GLN A 114 -0.82 -7.76 -11.21
N PRO A 115 -1.78 -6.91 -11.62
CA PRO A 115 -1.54 -5.48 -11.63
C PRO A 115 -1.21 -5.05 -10.20
N LYS A 116 -0.15 -4.26 -10.03
CA LYS A 116 0.11 -3.62 -8.75
C LYS A 116 -1.08 -2.69 -8.49
N GLN A 117 -1.89 -3.03 -7.50
CA GLN A 117 -2.88 -2.10 -6.97
C GLN A 117 -2.08 -0.87 -6.56
N GLY A 118 -2.27 0.25 -7.27
CA GLY A 118 -1.55 1.47 -6.93
C GLY A 118 -1.95 1.86 -5.51
N ASP A 119 -1.00 2.37 -4.73
CA ASP A 119 -1.14 2.78 -3.32
C ASP A 119 -2.18 3.92 -3.10
N ASN A 120 -3.15 4.12 -3.99
CA ASN A 120 -4.14 5.20 -3.97
C ASN A 120 -5.54 4.75 -3.55
N ASP A 121 -5.81 3.45 -3.40
CA ASP A 121 -7.09 2.90 -2.94
C ASP A 121 -7.01 2.28 -1.54
N GLU A 122 -6.08 2.73 -0.69
CA GLU A 122 -6.26 2.57 0.75
C GLU A 122 -7.47 3.41 1.17
N LEU A 123 -8.67 2.80 1.11
CA LEU A 123 -9.68 3.05 2.13
C LEU A 123 -8.92 3.08 3.46
N PRO A 124 -9.01 4.16 4.27
CA PRO A 124 -8.28 4.22 5.51
C PRO A 124 -8.73 3.05 6.34
N THR A 125 -7.93 1.98 6.32
CA THR A 125 -7.96 0.97 7.35
C THR A 125 -7.21 1.62 8.48
N GLU A 126 -7.79 2.69 9.04
CA GLU A 126 -7.59 2.96 10.44
C GLU A 126 -7.89 1.64 11.10
N ARG A 127 -6.84 0.98 11.55
CA ARG A 127 -6.91 -0.12 12.48
C ARG A 127 -7.71 0.42 13.66
N VAL A 128 -9.02 0.18 13.62
CA VAL A 128 -9.88 0.25 14.80
C VAL A 128 -9.52 -0.98 15.63
N MET A 129 -8.28 -1.02 16.12
CA MET A 129 -7.85 -1.88 17.20
C MET A 129 -8.51 -1.33 18.46
N ASN A 130 -9.82 -1.50 18.55
CA ASN A 130 -10.70 -1.34 19.72
C ASN A 130 -12.13 -1.75 19.32
N ALA A 131 -12.29 -2.99 18.87
CA ALA A 131 -13.60 -3.65 18.77
C ALA A 131 -13.75 -4.63 19.93
N ALA A 132 -13.83 -4.11 21.16
CA ALA A 132 -14.57 -4.80 22.21
C ALA A 132 -16.06 -4.45 22.02
N PRO A 133 -16.98 -5.43 21.99
CA PRO A 133 -18.40 -5.12 21.83
C PRO A 133 -18.88 -4.31 23.04
N GLN A 134 -19.55 -3.18 22.77
CA GLN A 134 -20.11 -2.33 23.83
C GLN A 134 -21.24 -3.09 24.55
N PRO A 135 -21.16 -3.30 25.87
CA PRO A 135 -22.28 -3.86 26.61
C PRO A 135 -23.39 -2.82 26.71
N ILE A 136 -24.60 -3.22 26.30
CA ILE A 136 -25.82 -2.42 26.48
C ILE A 136 -26.10 -2.38 27.98
N SER A 137 -25.78 -1.25 28.61
CA SER A 137 -26.28 -0.93 29.94
C SER A 137 -27.23 0.25 29.87
N SER A 138 -28.31 0.10 30.62
CA SER A 138 -29.51 0.89 30.61
C SER A 138 -29.34 2.29 31.22
N LYS A 139 -29.81 3.29 30.46
CA LYS A 139 -30.50 4.51 30.92
C LYS A 139 -29.74 5.60 31.72
N LEU A 140 -29.84 6.81 31.14
CA LEU A 140 -30.12 8.14 31.73
C LEU A 140 -28.96 9.08 32.10
N ASP A 141 -29.00 10.23 31.41
CA ASP A 141 -28.75 11.62 31.80
C ASP A 141 -27.34 12.13 32.17
N GLY A 142 -26.96 13.26 31.56
CA GLY A 142 -26.05 14.24 32.19
C GLY A 142 -24.86 14.69 31.33
N ALA A 143 -24.88 15.95 30.92
CA ALA A 143 -23.81 16.64 30.21
C ALA A 143 -22.63 17.05 31.12
N ALA A 144 -21.49 17.33 30.47
CA ALA A 144 -20.32 18.10 30.91
C ALA A 144 -19.16 17.35 31.62
N ASN A 145 -17.94 17.62 31.12
CA ASN A 145 -16.59 17.29 31.61
C ASN A 145 -15.98 15.93 31.19
N ALA A 146 -15.32 15.91 30.02
CA ALA A 146 -14.52 14.78 29.53
C ALA A 146 -13.21 15.23 28.84
N SER A 147 -12.46 16.15 29.47
CA SER A 147 -11.18 16.63 28.92
C SER A 147 -9.99 16.57 29.88
N GLU A 148 -10.20 16.26 31.16
CA GLU A 148 -9.12 16.24 32.16
C GLU A 148 -8.62 14.80 32.49
N THR A 149 -9.46 13.78 32.35
CA THR A 149 -9.09 12.39 32.69
C THR A 149 -8.15 11.77 31.64
N GLN A 150 -8.36 12.05 30.35
CA GLN A 150 -7.60 11.43 29.25
C GLN A 150 -6.11 11.85 29.22
N GLN A 151 -5.77 13.06 29.68
CA GLN A 151 -4.39 13.55 29.66
C GLN A 151 -3.50 12.90 30.74
N GLN A 152 -4.07 12.44 31.86
CA GLN A 152 -3.32 11.77 32.92
C GLN A 152 -2.95 10.34 32.51
N ASP A 153 -3.87 9.63 31.86
CA ASP A 153 -3.66 8.26 31.37
C ASP A 153 -2.57 8.20 30.27
N ASP A 154 -2.52 9.22 29.40
CA ASP A 154 -1.51 9.33 28.33
C ASP A 154 -0.10 9.59 28.88
N ASP A 155 0.02 10.31 30.01
CA ASP A 155 1.31 10.69 30.58
C ASP A 155 1.92 9.57 31.43
N GLU A 156 1.12 8.85 32.23
CA GLU A 156 1.59 7.66 32.97
C GLU A 156 2.10 6.55 32.04
N THR A 157 1.38 6.29 30.94
CA THR A 157 1.77 5.26 29.98
C THR A 157 3.08 5.61 29.25
N LEU A 158 3.33 6.89 29.00
CA LEU A 158 4.58 7.38 28.40
C LEU A 158 5.75 7.34 29.39
N ILE A 159 5.51 7.58 30.69
CA ILE A 159 6.53 7.47 31.76
C ILE A 159 7.06 6.03 31.83
N LEU A 160 6.17 5.04 31.81
CA LEU A 160 6.53 3.61 31.80
C LEU A 160 7.29 3.21 30.53
N LYS A 161 6.85 3.68 29.35
CA LYS A 161 7.53 3.43 28.07
C LYS A 161 8.92 4.05 27.99
N ALA A 162 9.11 5.19 28.64
CA ALA A 162 10.39 5.88 28.72
C ALA A 162 11.28 5.37 29.88
N GLY A 163 10.79 4.45 30.71
CA GLY A 163 11.49 3.91 31.87
C GLY A 163 11.79 4.95 32.95
N ILE A 164 10.93 5.98 33.07
CA ILE A 164 11.07 7.07 34.04
C ILE A 164 10.37 6.63 35.32
N ASP A 165 11.00 6.83 36.47
CA ASP A 165 10.40 6.55 37.77
C ASP A 165 9.31 7.60 38.08
N PRO A 166 8.04 7.20 38.26
CA PRO A 166 6.94 8.14 38.52
C PRO A 166 7.06 8.88 39.86
N GLU A 167 7.83 8.37 40.82
CA GLU A 167 8.04 9.01 42.14
C GLU A 167 9.23 9.99 42.15
N ASP A 168 9.99 10.11 41.06
CA ASP A 168 11.10 11.08 40.96
C ASP A 168 10.55 12.53 40.86
N PRO A 169 10.96 13.46 41.73
CA PRO A 169 10.61 14.88 41.65
C PRO A 169 10.90 15.55 40.29
N MET A 170 11.73 14.93 39.46
CA MET A 170 12.11 15.40 38.12
C MET A 170 11.36 14.68 36.97
N ALA A 171 10.44 13.75 37.25
CA ALA A 171 9.78 12.90 36.24
C ALA A 171 9.13 13.71 35.09
N GLU A 172 8.45 14.81 35.41
CA GLU A 172 7.80 15.70 34.42
C GLU A 172 8.81 16.30 33.42
N TYR A 173 10.00 16.67 33.90
CA TYR A 173 11.06 17.22 33.06
C TYR A 173 11.61 16.16 32.09
N TYR A 174 11.80 14.94 32.56
CA TYR A 174 12.25 13.82 31.73
C TYR A 174 11.21 13.46 30.66
N LEU A 175 9.92 13.43 31.02
CA LEU A 175 8.82 13.16 30.10
C LEU A 175 8.74 14.24 28.99
N LYS A 176 8.86 15.52 29.35
CA LYS A 176 8.90 16.64 28.40
C LYS A 176 10.07 16.53 27.42
N LYS A 177 11.24 16.10 27.90
CA LYS A 177 12.42 15.87 27.08
C LYS A 177 12.23 14.68 26.13
N TYR A 178 11.60 13.61 26.59
CA TYR A 178 11.28 12.41 25.80
C TYR A 178 10.27 12.73 24.67
N LYS A 179 9.16 13.40 24.98
CA LYS A 179 8.16 13.87 23.99
C LYS A 179 8.82 14.72 22.88
N ARG A 180 9.75 15.60 23.25
CA ARG A 180 10.50 16.43 22.28
C ARG A 180 11.46 15.62 21.41
N ARG A 181 12.01 14.51 21.91
CA ARG A 181 12.86 13.59 21.14
C ARG A 181 12.03 12.80 20.13
N MET A 182 10.92 12.20 20.56
CA MET A 182 10.00 11.46 19.69
C MET A 182 9.49 12.34 18.54
N LYS A 183 9.06 13.57 18.82
CA LYS A 183 8.61 14.52 17.79
C LYS A 183 9.71 14.93 16.79
N ARG A 184 10.98 14.84 17.18
CA ARG A 184 12.12 15.10 16.28
C ARG A 184 12.45 13.89 15.43
N GLU A 185 12.34 12.69 15.98
CA GLU A 185 12.54 11.42 15.26
C GLU A 185 11.44 11.21 14.22
N GLU A 186 10.17 11.43 14.59
CA GLU A 186 9.04 11.36 13.66
C GLU A 186 9.17 12.35 12.48
N LYS A 187 9.72 13.56 12.73
CA LYS A 187 10.03 14.53 11.67
C LYS A 187 11.21 14.11 10.79
N ARG A 188 12.16 13.36 11.35
CA ARG A 188 13.33 12.85 10.63
C ARG A 188 12.94 11.68 9.73
N GLU A 189 12.13 10.75 10.23
CA GLU A 189 11.55 9.66 9.45
C GLU A 189 10.69 10.19 8.29
N LYS A 190 9.81 11.17 8.55
CA LYS A 190 9.03 11.85 7.50
C LYS A 190 9.89 12.62 6.48
N SER A 191 11.13 12.98 6.83
CA SER A 191 12.05 13.66 5.91
C SER A 191 12.96 12.71 5.12
N SER A 192 13.16 11.47 5.59
CA SER A 192 13.95 10.45 4.87
C SER A 192 13.18 9.79 3.72
N ASP A 193 11.84 9.85 3.74
CA ASP A 193 10.98 9.28 2.69
C ASP A 193 10.69 10.22 1.51
N GLN A 194 11.31 11.40 1.44
CA GLN A 194 11.25 12.25 0.25
C GLN A 194 12.38 11.93 -0.74
N PRO A 195 12.09 11.51 -1.99
CA PRO A 195 13.12 11.34 -3.01
C PRO A 195 13.73 12.68 -3.43
N ASP A 196 15.06 12.66 -3.56
CA ASP A 196 15.95 13.79 -3.83
C ASP A 196 15.60 14.48 -5.18
N ASN A 197 14.84 15.58 -5.13
CA ASN A 197 14.47 16.37 -6.32
C ASN A 197 15.43 17.56 -6.55
N ASP A 198 16.72 17.37 -6.28
CA ASP A 198 17.74 18.43 -6.36
C ASP A 198 18.41 18.56 -7.74
N LYS A 199 17.63 18.40 -8.83
CA LYS A 199 18.09 18.69 -10.21
C LYS A 199 17.35 19.82 -10.92
N ARG A 200 16.48 20.59 -10.26
CA ARG A 200 15.72 21.69 -10.91
C ARG A 200 15.97 23.11 -10.40
N ARG A 201 16.88 23.33 -9.43
CA ARG A 201 17.15 24.68 -8.88
C ARG A 201 18.46 25.35 -9.29
N ARG A 202 19.24 24.77 -10.20
CA ARG A 202 20.51 25.39 -10.69
C ARG A 202 20.39 26.31 -11.90
N HIS A 203 19.19 26.49 -12.48
CA HIS A 203 18.98 27.44 -13.58
C HIS A 203 17.84 28.40 -13.27
N ARG A 204 18.10 29.42 -12.43
CA ARG A 204 17.29 30.66 -12.34
C ARG A 204 17.85 31.65 -11.29
N ARG A 205 19.13 32.02 -11.40
CA ARG A 205 19.64 33.29 -10.81
C ARG A 205 20.64 33.93 -11.77
N GLY A 206 20.14 34.25 -12.95
CA GLY A 206 20.75 35.22 -13.86
C GLY A 206 19.83 36.43 -13.95
N HIS A 207 20.41 37.62 -13.80
CA HIS A 207 19.81 38.94 -13.98
C HIS A 207 18.70 39.38 -13.01
N HIS A 208 19.00 40.38 -12.18
CA HIS A 208 18.50 41.74 -12.39
C HIS A 208 19.43 42.76 -11.71
N LYS A 209 19.60 43.88 -12.42
CA LYS A 209 20.56 44.96 -12.19
C LYS A 209 20.11 45.92 -11.08
N SER A 210 21.11 46.58 -10.50
CA SER A 210 21.16 47.96 -9.96
C SER A 210 19.85 48.69 -9.62
N SER A 211 19.77 49.28 -8.43
CA SER A 211 19.80 50.74 -8.26
C SER A 211 19.49 51.20 -6.83
N HIS A 212 20.08 52.36 -6.49
CA HIS A 212 19.70 53.33 -5.45
C HIS A 212 20.13 53.03 -4.00
N ARG A 213 21.16 53.70 -3.50
CA ARG A 213 21.26 55.10 -3.02
C ARG A 213 20.78 55.28 -1.57
N ARG A 214 21.77 55.63 -0.73
CA ARG A 214 21.82 56.72 0.27
C ARG A 214 21.63 56.40 1.76
N HIS A 215 22.72 56.70 2.45
CA HIS A 215 22.87 57.40 3.75
C HIS A 215 22.18 56.82 5.00
N HIS A 216 23.01 56.36 5.95
CA HIS A 216 23.10 57.09 7.21
C HIS A 216 24.52 57.01 7.81
N GLU A 217 25.03 58.19 8.07
CA GLU A 217 26.25 58.55 8.77
C GLU A 217 26.19 58.15 10.25
N LYS A 218 27.30 57.70 10.84
CA LYS A 218 27.90 58.39 12.00
C LYS A 218 29.28 57.84 12.35
N THR A 219 30.15 58.83 12.48
CA THR A 219 31.56 58.82 12.81
C THR A 219 31.79 58.48 14.27
N HIS A 220 32.93 57.87 14.58
CA HIS A 220 33.79 58.15 15.75
C HIS A 220 35.15 57.47 15.49
N ARG A 221 36.11 58.16 14.87
CA ARG A 221 37.26 58.80 15.53
C ARG A 221 37.89 57.96 16.65
N ARG A 222 39.05 57.36 16.37
CA ARG A 222 40.32 57.55 17.11
C ARG A 222 41.45 56.68 16.53
N SER A 223 42.33 57.31 15.77
CA SER A 223 43.77 56.95 15.71
C SER A 223 44.47 57.58 16.94
N PRO A 224 45.80 57.50 17.17
CA PRO A 224 46.85 56.76 16.45
C PRO A 224 47.97 56.13 17.34
N SER A 225 48.87 55.43 16.64
CA SER A 225 50.34 55.46 16.84
C SER A 225 51.01 54.42 17.74
N ARG A 226 52.29 54.21 17.35
CA ARG A 226 53.44 53.63 18.06
C ARG A 226 53.59 52.10 17.91
N ARG A 227 54.77 51.55 17.60
CA ARG A 227 56.12 52.07 17.31
C ARG A 227 56.99 50.84 16.98
N VAL A 228 57.65 50.81 15.80
CA VAL A 228 59.12 50.56 15.60
C VAL A 228 59.66 49.16 16.04
N ARG A 229 60.48 48.39 15.29
CA ARG A 229 61.79 48.70 14.67
C ARG A 229 62.36 47.50 13.86
N SER A 230 63.16 47.84 12.83
CA SER A 230 64.41 47.24 12.29
C SER A 230 64.53 45.71 12.06
N ARG A 231 64.81 45.19 10.85
CA ARG A 231 66.09 45.18 10.08
C ARG A 231 67.32 44.64 10.85
N SER A 232 67.72 43.38 10.54
CA SER A 232 69.05 42.76 10.20
C SER A 232 70.34 43.22 10.93
N PRO A 233 71.51 42.51 10.94
CA PRO A 233 72.00 41.46 10.00
C PRO A 233 72.87 40.32 10.63
N THR A 234 73.23 39.31 9.83
CA THR A 234 74.60 38.79 9.54
C THR A 234 74.50 37.70 8.49
#